data_AF-A0A959V5X4-F1
#
_entry.id   AF-A0A959V5X4-F1
#
_cell.length_a   1.000
_cell.length_b   1.000
_cell.length_c   1.000
_cell.angle_alpha   90.00
_cell.angle_beta   90.00
_cell.angle_gamma   90.00
#
_symmetry.space_group_name_H-M   'P 1'
#
loop_
_entity.id
_entity.type
_entity.pdbx_description
1 polymer ?
#
loop_
_entity_poly.entity_id
_entity_poly.type
_entity_poly.pdbx_seq_one_letter_code
_entity_poly.pdbx_strand_id
1 'polypeptide(L)' 'LTFHGSAGTMHITHDGVGDLHAFGFAVDTCHVAHSGVGRIEVTVQDQLTGSLSGVGSIYYQGSPQVSILDSGVGQVIQVN' A
#
# COMPACT_ATOMS: atom_id res chain seq x y z
N LEU A 1 -1.82 -11.75 4.57
CA LEU A 1 -1.35 -12.25 3.26
C LEU A 1 0.08 -11.78 3.06
N THR A 2 0.96 -12.61 2.50
CA THR A 2 2.37 -12.23 2.29
C THR A 2 2.77 -12.48 0.83
N PHE A 3 3.41 -11.50 0.19
CA PHE A 3 3.82 -11.55 -1.21
C PHE A 3 5.33 -11.35 -1.35
N HIS A 4 5.94 -12.06 -2.31
CA HIS A 4 7.36 -11.97 -2.64
C HIS A 4 7.56 -11.97 -4.17
N GLY A 5 8.53 -11.19 -4.66
CA GLY A 5 8.87 -11.13 -6.08
C GLY A 5 9.07 -9.71 -6.60
N SER A 6 8.81 -9.50 -7.89
CA SER A 6 8.80 -8.18 -8.49
C SER A 6 7.83 -8.10 -9.68
N ALA A 7 7.34 -6.90 -9.96
CA ALA A 7 6.53 -6.60 -11.14
C ALA A 7 6.62 -5.12 -11.50
N GLY A 8 6.29 -4.73 -12.73
CA GLY A 8 6.21 -3.30 -13.06
C GLY A 8 5.04 -2.59 -12.39
N THR A 9 3.92 -3.29 -12.14
CA THR A 9 2.72 -2.69 -11.56
C THR A 9 2.01 -3.64 -10.61
N MET A 10 1.52 -3.11 -9.49
CA MET A 10 0.67 -3.82 -8.52
C MET A 10 -0.62 -3.06 -8.28
N HIS A 11 -1.75 -3.78 -8.29
CA HIS A 11 -3.06 -3.27 -7.90
C HIS A 11 -3.52 -3.99 -6.64
N ILE A 12 -3.88 -3.23 -5.61
CA ILE A 12 -4.33 -3.75 -4.31
C ILE A 12 -5.72 -3.20 -4.03
N THR A 13 -6.64 -4.09 -3.69
CA THR A 13 -7.95 -3.75 -3.12
C THR A 13 -8.11 -4.51 -1.82
N HIS A 14 -8.33 -3.79 -0.73
CA HIS A 14 -8.48 -4.35 0.59
C HIS A 14 -9.71 -3.75 1.29
N ASP A 15 -10.78 -4.54 1.32
CA ASP A 15 -12.11 -4.20 1.85
C ASP A 15 -12.49 -5.03 3.09
N GLY A 16 -11.69 -6.03 3.44
CA GLY A 16 -11.90 -6.93 4.58
C GLY A 16 -11.15 -6.53 5.85
N VAL A 17 -11.04 -7.50 6.76
CA VAL A 17 -10.19 -7.40 7.95
C VAL A 17 -8.96 -8.27 7.75
N GLY A 18 -7.78 -7.68 7.90
CA GLY A 18 -6.52 -8.42 7.80
C GLY A 18 -5.37 -7.55 7.31
N ASP A 19 -4.20 -8.17 7.27
CA ASP A 19 -2.96 -7.50 6.89
C ASP A 19 -2.42 -8.05 5.58
N LEU A 20 -1.85 -7.17 4.75
CA LEU A 20 -1.13 -7.47 3.53
C LEU A 20 0.35 -7.06 3.70
N HIS A 21 1.23 -8.04 3.62
CA HIS A 21 2.68 -7.90 3.76
C HIS A 21 3.35 -8.10 2.40
N ALA A 22 3.70 -7.02 1.70
CA ALA A 22 4.34 -7.07 0.38
C ALA A 22 5.65 -6.28 0.30
N PHE A 23 6.35 -6.06 1.42
CA PHE A 23 7.72 -5.50 1.36
C PHE A 23 8.69 -6.36 0.55
N GLY A 24 8.46 -7.68 0.53
CA GLY A 24 9.24 -8.62 -0.29
C GLY A 24 8.86 -8.62 -1.78
N PHE A 25 7.90 -7.79 -2.20
CA PHE A 25 7.42 -7.68 -3.57
C PHE A 25 7.65 -6.27 -4.11
N ALA A 26 8.75 -6.08 -4.86
CA ALA A 26 9.14 -4.76 -5.35
C ALA A 26 8.44 -4.40 -6.65
N VAL A 27 7.86 -3.19 -6.73
CA VAL A 27 7.22 -2.69 -7.96
C VAL A 27 7.60 -1.26 -8.31
N ASP A 28 7.49 -0.92 -9.59
CA ASP A 28 7.67 0.46 -10.05
C ASP A 28 6.44 1.30 -9.68
N THR A 29 5.25 0.82 -10.01
CA THR A 29 3.97 1.51 -9.76
C THR A 29 3.05 0.68 -8.88
N CYS A 30 2.42 1.32 -7.89
CA CYS A 30 1.42 0.70 -7.03
C CYS A 30 0.14 1.54 -6.96
N HIS A 31 -1.00 0.89 -7.17
CA HIS A 31 -2.34 1.45 -6.97
C HIS A 31 -3.03 0.73 -5.80
N VAL A 32 -3.37 1.47 -4.73
CA VAL A 32 -3.94 0.89 -3.50
C VAL A 32 -5.32 1.48 -3.22
N ALA A 33 -6.31 0.63 -2.99
CA ALA A 33 -7.61 1.01 -2.44
C ALA A 33 -7.84 0.26 -1.11
N HIS A 34 -7.77 0.98 0.01
CA HIS A 34 -8.00 0.42 1.35
C HIS A 34 -9.26 1.00 1.98
N SER A 35 -10.33 0.20 2.05
CA SER A 35 -11.57 0.54 2.74
C SER A 35 -11.88 -0.36 3.94
N GLY A 36 -11.05 -1.39 4.17
CA GLY A 36 -11.20 -2.36 5.25
C GLY A 36 -10.55 -1.95 6.57
N VAL A 37 -10.24 -2.95 7.40
CA VAL A 37 -9.49 -2.78 8.66
C VAL A 37 -8.18 -3.56 8.60
N GLY A 38 -7.05 -2.88 8.78
CA GLY A 38 -5.75 -3.54 8.89
C GLY A 38 -4.62 -2.79 8.23
N ARG A 39 -3.55 -3.50 7.92
CA ARG A 39 -2.29 -2.95 7.43
C ARG A 39 -1.99 -3.37 6.01
N ILE A 40 -1.45 -2.45 5.22
CA ILE A 40 -0.86 -2.73 3.90
C ILE A 40 0.62 -2.34 3.95
N GLU A 41 1.51 -3.23 3.53
CA GLU A 41 2.95 -3.00 3.41
C GLU A 41 3.36 -3.21 1.95
N VAL A 42 4.01 -2.23 1.32
CA VAL A 42 4.41 -2.30 -0.10
C VAL A 42 5.80 -1.69 -0.33
N THR A 43 6.53 -2.20 -1.32
CA THR A 43 7.81 -1.63 -1.76
C THR A 43 7.65 -1.05 -3.15
N VAL A 44 7.77 0.27 -3.30
CA VAL A 44 7.43 1.00 -4.54
C VAL A 44 8.57 1.94 -4.95
N GLN A 45 8.95 1.94 -6.23
CA GLN A 45 10.06 2.75 -6.72
C GLN A 45 9.60 4.11 -7.27
N ASP A 46 8.57 4.16 -8.12
CA ASP A 46 8.23 5.35 -8.90
C ASP A 46 6.95 6.05 -8.43
N GLN A 47 5.83 5.32 -8.34
CA GLN A 47 4.52 5.93 -8.07
C GLN A 47 3.66 5.08 -7.12
N LEU A 48 3.20 5.68 -6.03
CA LEU A 48 2.21 5.11 -5.12
C LEU A 48 0.96 5.98 -5.12
N THR A 49 -0.15 5.45 -5.62
CA THR A 49 -1.41 6.19 -5.77
C THR A 49 -2.63 5.42 -5.28
N GLY A 50 -3.74 6.13 -5.03
CA GLY A 50 -5.02 5.52 -4.67
C GLY A 50 -5.69 6.16 -3.46
N SER A 51 -6.34 5.35 -2.62
CA SER A 51 -7.17 5.84 -1.51
C SER A 51 -7.08 5.01 -0.23
N LEU A 52 -7.20 5.72 0.88
CA LEU A 52 -7.35 5.18 2.24
C LEU A 52 -8.65 5.74 2.83
N SER A 53 -9.66 4.88 2.99
CA SER A 53 -10.98 5.26 3.56
C SER A 53 -11.42 4.38 4.72
N GLY A 54 -10.71 3.27 4.97
CA GLY A 54 -10.97 2.35 6.07
C GLY A 54 -10.28 2.74 7.38
N VAL A 55 -10.06 1.75 8.23
CA VAL A 55 -9.25 1.87 9.46
C VAL A 55 -7.92 1.17 9.26
N GLY A 56 -6.83 1.83 9.64
CA GLY A 56 -5.48 1.27 9.53
C GLY A 56 -4.62 1.98 8.49
N SER A 57 -3.44 1.41 8.21
CA SER A 57 -2.33 2.20 7.66
C SER A 57 -1.66 1.53 6.48
N ILE A 58 -1.22 2.35 5.54
CA ILE A 58 -0.40 1.95 4.39
C ILE A 58 1.05 2.30 4.72
N TYR A 59 1.88 1.29 4.85
CA TYR A 59 3.32 1.41 5.02
C TYR A 59 3.99 1.18 3.67
N TYR A 60 4.90 2.07 3.29
CA TYR A 60 5.62 1.94 2.04
C TYR A 60 7.13 2.09 2.22
N GLN A 61 7.89 1.30 1.48
CA GLN A 61 9.33 1.43 1.30
C GLN A 61 9.66 1.98 -0.08
N GLY A 62 10.86 2.56 -0.23
CA GLY A 62 11.33 3.19 -1.46
C GLY A 62 11.22 4.71 -1.44
N SER A 63 11.24 5.34 -2.61
CA SER A 63 11.12 6.80 -2.75
C SER A 63 10.18 7.19 -3.90
N PRO A 64 8.94 6.67 -3.93
CA PRO A 64 7.99 6.98 -4.99
C PRO A 64 7.41 8.39 -4.83
N GLN A 65 6.82 8.91 -5.90
CA GLN A 65 5.84 9.99 -5.81
C GLN A 65 4.55 9.44 -5.19
N VAL A 66 4.12 10.02 -4.07
CA VAL A 66 2.95 9.54 -3.32
C VAL A 66 1.75 10.45 -3.55
N SER A 67 0.64 9.87 -4.02
CA SER A 67 -0.66 10.55 -4.19
C SER A 67 -1.80 9.66 -3.67
N ILE A 68 -2.00 9.69 -2.36
CA ILE A 68 -3.07 8.94 -1.69
C ILE A 68 -4.13 9.92 -1.20
N LEU A 69 -5.38 9.66 -1.57
CA LEU A 69 -6.52 10.33 -0.96
C LEU A 69 -6.86 9.64 0.36
N ASP A 70 -6.51 10.29 1.47
CA ASP A 70 -6.82 9.80 2.81
C ASP A 70 -8.10 10.47 3.34
N SER A 71 -9.09 9.64 3.65
CA SER A 71 -10.38 9.99 4.25
C SER A 71 -10.77 9.04 5.39
N GLY A 72 -9.86 8.14 5.76
CA GLY A 72 -10.10 7.09 6.74
C GLY A 72 -9.58 7.44 8.14
N VAL A 73 -9.54 6.42 9.00
CA VAL A 73 -8.91 6.50 10.33
C VAL A 73 -7.60 5.72 10.24
N GLY A 74 -6.58 6.40 9.74
CA GLY A 74 -5.36 5.74 9.27
C GLY A 74 -4.22 6.70 9.00
N GLN A 75 -3.10 6.16 8.53
CA GLN A 75 -1.96 6.94 8.07
C GLN A 75 -1.26 6.25 6.90
N VAL A 76 -0.67 7.05 6.01
CA VAL A 76 0.27 6.60 4.99
C VAL A 76 1.69 6.92 5.49
N ILE A 77 2.50 5.90 5.73
CA ILE A 77 3.77 6.01 6.47
C ILE A 77 4.91 5.45 5.61
N GLN A 78 5.94 6.27 5.40
CA GLN A 78 7.20 5.77 4.84
C GLN A 78 7.99 5.05 5.91
N VAL A 79 8.50 3.86 5.59
CA VAL A 79 9.42 3.09 6.43
C VAL A 79 10.73 2.88 5.69
N ASN A 80 11.84 3.04 6.42
CA ASN A 80 13.21 2.87 5.91
C ASN A 80 13.64 1.41 5.93
#